data_AF-A0ABD3NRQ8-F1
#
_entry.id   AF-A0ABD3NRQ8-F1
#
_cell.length_a   1.000
_cell.length_b   1.000
_cell.length_c   1.000
_cell.angle_alpha   90.00
_cell.angle_beta   90.00
_cell.angle_gamma   90.00
#
_symmetry.space_group_name_H-M   'P 1'
#
loop_
_entity.id
_entity.type
_entity.pdbx_description
1 polymer ?
#
loop_
_entity_poly.entity_id
_entity_poly.type
_entity_poly.pdbx_seq_one_letter_code
_entity_poly.pdbx_strand_id
1 'polypeptide(L)'
;MAVLKILSAAASVLFTHRGVYANNAAFNANGDEALISNLIQWVRANGGYVNDKISFRRFNLGDPISPRGVFATQEIDEGETLANIPWDIIIKSPERARGEVEGWSKDDCGVIQETMKVMAASAVNVEGNPYGRYLLSQPHNYTVGFWSNKGQELFVEMTDDFLPPNSIDDMLLWEFKDACGGDVNDPIAVQAAMLVRARSDWEYMVPIYGEMDQCGVCAIMSSVLTNIFSLYSRDIDLFNHDNGKYNIQHKYNPYKSSLEDTGYEVIASRKIYPGEQLYNSYNRCNICEAYYDWFGTPEVYLHFGFVESYPQRWLFDLARVKADLIVGNDGRVGVKFLVPPSQKGIEMLRKQLIRLNDFGAKYGNRSAEEVGVRGLEWSSLWQYYGALRAALTYITESKEMLVDDVWKMDDNWWVQEGTTRAGEDEHWVRTSTRDEL
;
A
#
# COMPACT_ATOMS: atom_id res chain seq x y z
N MET A 1 38.20 -3.73 -62.84
CA MET A 1 37.25 -2.95 -62.02
C MET A 1 35.89 -3.64 -62.07
N ALA A 2 35.48 -4.36 -61.03
CA ALA A 2 34.12 -4.94 -60.92
C ALA A 2 33.88 -5.47 -59.48
N VAL A 3 33.41 -4.61 -58.58
CA VAL A 3 32.84 -5.01 -57.28
C VAL A 3 31.67 -4.08 -57.02
N LEU A 4 30.43 -4.59 -57.04
CA LEU A 4 29.26 -3.77 -56.77
C LEU A 4 28.07 -4.61 -56.26
N LYS A 5 27.57 -4.25 -55.06
CA LYS A 5 26.23 -4.53 -54.52
C LYS A 5 25.74 -5.99 -54.46
N ILE A 6 25.97 -6.63 -53.30
CA ILE A 6 24.93 -7.38 -52.59
C ILE A 6 24.92 -6.90 -51.13
N LEU A 7 23.80 -6.35 -50.67
CA LEU A 7 23.31 -6.24 -49.27
C LEU A 7 22.23 -5.14 -49.19
N SER A 8 20.94 -5.53 -49.22
CA SER A 8 19.79 -4.67 -48.90
C SER A 8 18.49 -5.49 -48.90
N ALA A 9 18.28 -6.36 -47.89
CA ALA A 9 17.09 -7.21 -47.81
C ALA A 9 16.72 -7.60 -46.35
N ALA A 10 16.78 -6.67 -45.40
CA ALA A 10 16.41 -6.91 -44.00
C ALA A 10 16.00 -5.63 -43.26
N ALA A 11 14.75 -5.18 -43.43
CA ALA A 11 13.93 -4.37 -42.51
C ALA A 11 12.72 -3.75 -43.24
N SER A 12 11.50 -4.22 -42.95
CA SER A 12 10.20 -3.47 -43.09
C SER A 12 8.97 -4.31 -42.70
N VAL A 13 9.05 -5.12 -41.63
CA VAL A 13 7.87 -5.61 -40.90
C VAL A 13 8.20 -5.49 -39.41
N LEU A 14 7.87 -4.34 -38.82
CA LEU A 14 8.11 -4.04 -37.40
C LEU A 14 6.85 -3.37 -36.85
N PHE A 15 6.35 -3.88 -35.72
CA PHE A 15 4.98 -3.67 -35.27
C PHE A 15 4.61 -2.19 -35.03
N THR A 16 3.59 -1.71 -35.73
CA THR A 16 2.93 -0.41 -35.50
C THR A 16 1.94 -0.49 -34.33
N HIS A 17 2.44 -0.76 -33.13
CA HIS A 17 1.66 -0.78 -31.88
C HIS A 17 2.16 0.20 -30.79
N ARG A 18 3.13 1.07 -31.10
CA ARG A 18 3.53 2.20 -30.22
C ARG A 18 2.58 3.41 -30.32
N GLY A 19 1.27 3.17 -30.33
CA GLY A 19 0.28 4.18 -30.73
C GLY A 19 -0.52 4.87 -29.62
N VAL A 20 -0.75 4.22 -28.48
CA VAL A 20 -1.86 4.59 -27.56
C VAL A 20 -1.40 5.17 -26.22
N TYR A 21 -0.42 4.56 -25.56
CA TYR A 21 -0.15 4.80 -24.12
C TYR A 21 0.82 5.95 -23.78
N ALA A 22 1.27 6.75 -24.75
CA ALA A 22 2.28 7.80 -24.55
C ALA A 22 1.72 9.14 -24.03
N ASN A 23 0.39 9.32 -23.92
CA ASN A 23 -0.24 10.64 -23.71
C ASN A 23 -0.84 10.86 -22.30
N ASN A 24 -0.73 9.93 -21.36
CA ASN A 24 -1.34 10.05 -20.02
C ASN A 24 -0.78 11.20 -19.15
N ALA A 25 0.30 11.87 -19.59
CA ALA A 25 0.86 13.04 -18.91
C ALA A 25 0.02 14.34 -19.04
N ALA A 26 -1.12 14.30 -19.74
CA ALA A 26 -1.97 15.47 -20.02
C ALA A 26 -3.40 15.36 -19.44
N PHE A 27 -3.63 14.52 -18.42
CA PHE A 27 -4.82 14.65 -17.59
C PHE A 27 -4.76 15.97 -16.79
N ASN A 28 -5.58 16.94 -17.19
CA ASN A 28 -5.79 18.17 -16.43
C ASN A 28 -6.37 17.83 -15.05
N ALA A 29 -6.04 18.59 -14.00
CA ALA A 29 -6.55 18.36 -12.64
C ALA A 29 -8.10 18.32 -12.56
N ASN A 30 -8.77 19.08 -13.42
CA ASN A 30 -10.23 19.08 -13.59
C ASN A 30 -10.80 17.73 -14.08
N GLY A 31 -9.96 16.88 -14.68
CA GLY A 31 -10.33 15.59 -15.25
C GLY A 31 -10.67 14.57 -14.18
N ASP A 32 -9.75 14.31 -13.24
CA ASP A 32 -9.96 13.35 -12.15
C ASP A 32 -10.99 13.85 -11.12
N GLU A 33 -11.23 15.17 -11.01
CA GLU A 33 -12.41 15.69 -10.28
C GLU A 33 -13.73 15.34 -10.99
N ALA A 34 -13.78 15.40 -12.33
CA ALA A 34 -14.93 14.95 -13.10
C ALA A 34 -15.10 13.42 -13.04
N LEU A 35 -14.00 12.63 -13.03
CA LEU A 35 -14.07 11.18 -12.85
C LEU A 35 -14.66 10.79 -11.49
N ILE A 36 -14.20 11.40 -10.40
CA ILE A 36 -14.75 11.17 -9.06
C ILE A 36 -16.21 11.64 -8.98
N SER A 37 -16.55 12.79 -9.57
CA SER A 37 -17.94 13.27 -9.63
C SER A 37 -18.87 12.29 -10.37
N ASN A 38 -18.40 11.74 -11.50
CA ASN A 38 -19.13 10.73 -12.27
C ASN A 38 -19.25 9.41 -11.49
N LEU A 39 -18.22 9.02 -10.73
CA LEU A 39 -18.23 7.82 -9.87
C LEU A 39 -19.27 7.96 -8.74
N ILE A 40 -19.32 9.11 -8.05
CA ILE A 40 -20.32 9.41 -7.02
C ILE A 40 -21.74 9.39 -7.58
N GLN A 41 -21.96 10.02 -8.75
CA GLN A 41 -23.25 10.00 -9.43
C GLN A 41 -23.68 8.59 -9.82
N TRP A 42 -22.73 7.75 -10.28
CA TRP A 42 -23.01 6.37 -10.64
C TRP A 42 -23.31 5.47 -9.44
N VAL A 43 -22.57 5.59 -8.33
CA VAL A 43 -22.91 4.89 -7.07
C VAL A 43 -24.32 5.26 -6.62
N ARG A 44 -24.66 6.56 -6.61
CA ARG A 44 -26.01 7.04 -6.28
C ARG A 44 -27.09 6.54 -7.26
N ALA A 45 -26.79 6.47 -8.55
CA ALA A 45 -27.72 5.98 -9.57
C ALA A 45 -28.01 4.47 -9.47
N ASN A 46 -27.11 3.70 -8.87
CA ASN A 46 -27.29 2.27 -8.60
C ASN A 46 -27.81 1.99 -7.18
N GLY A 47 -28.39 3.00 -6.50
CA GLY A 47 -29.00 2.87 -5.18
C GLY A 47 -28.04 3.01 -3.99
N GLY A 48 -26.76 3.29 -4.24
CA GLY A 48 -25.78 3.55 -3.18
C GLY A 48 -25.90 4.94 -2.57
N TYR A 49 -25.29 5.10 -1.40
CA TYR A 49 -25.25 6.34 -0.65
C TYR A 49 -23.83 6.86 -0.50
N VAL A 50 -23.67 8.18 -0.60
CA VAL A 50 -22.44 8.92 -0.32
C VAL A 50 -22.90 10.22 0.35
N ASN A 51 -22.41 10.53 1.54
CA ASN A 51 -22.94 11.62 2.36
C ASN A 51 -22.64 13.01 1.74
N ASP A 52 -23.65 13.87 1.58
CA ASP A 52 -23.48 15.24 1.04
C ASP A 52 -22.69 16.19 1.97
N LYS A 53 -22.37 15.76 3.19
CA LYS A 53 -21.45 16.43 4.12
C LYS A 53 -19.96 16.19 3.83
N ILE A 54 -19.59 15.46 2.77
CA ILE A 54 -18.18 15.20 2.42
C ILE A 54 -17.81 15.73 1.03
N SER A 55 -16.53 15.98 0.82
CA SER A 55 -15.97 16.50 -0.44
C SER A 55 -14.66 15.82 -0.80
N PHE A 56 -14.47 15.51 -2.08
CA PHE A 56 -13.29 14.81 -2.60
C PHE A 56 -12.40 15.83 -3.31
N ARG A 57 -11.24 16.15 -2.75
CA ARG A 57 -10.39 17.26 -3.25
C ARG A 57 -8.91 17.02 -2.94
N ARG A 58 -8.02 17.74 -3.63
CA ARG A 58 -6.58 17.76 -3.27
C ARG A 58 -6.36 18.50 -1.94
N PHE A 59 -5.36 18.07 -1.17
CA PHE A 59 -5.01 18.66 0.12
C PHE A 59 -4.57 20.13 -0.05
N ASN A 60 -3.70 20.39 -1.03
CA ASN A 60 -3.40 21.72 -1.54
C ASN A 60 -4.11 21.94 -2.89
N LEU A 61 -5.14 22.79 -2.90
CA LEU A 61 -5.95 23.09 -4.09
C LEU A 61 -5.17 23.80 -5.22
N GLY A 62 -4.04 24.43 -4.91
CA GLY A 62 -3.18 25.08 -5.91
C GLY A 62 -2.15 24.14 -6.56
N ASP A 63 -2.11 22.87 -6.17
CA ASP A 63 -1.07 21.92 -6.54
C ASP A 63 -1.68 20.64 -7.17
N PRO A 64 -1.50 20.42 -8.49
CA PRO A 64 -2.08 19.27 -9.18
C PRO A 64 -1.41 17.93 -8.84
N ILE A 65 -0.25 17.92 -8.16
CA ILE A 65 0.38 16.68 -7.66
C ILE A 65 0.13 16.44 -6.17
N SER A 66 -0.55 17.36 -5.47
CA SER A 66 -0.92 17.18 -4.06
C SER A 66 -1.91 16.02 -3.89
N PRO A 67 -1.76 15.14 -2.88
CA PRO A 67 -2.67 14.03 -2.64
C PRO A 67 -4.15 14.47 -2.54
N ARG A 68 -5.04 13.69 -3.13
CA ARG A 68 -6.49 13.74 -2.87
C ARG A 68 -6.82 13.20 -1.48
N GLY A 69 -8.00 13.56 -1.00
CA GLY A 69 -8.61 12.98 0.18
C GLY A 69 -10.08 13.39 0.31
N VAL A 70 -10.80 12.72 1.21
CA VAL A 70 -12.15 13.10 1.61
C VAL A 70 -12.10 14.10 2.77
N PHE A 71 -12.86 15.19 2.68
CA PHE A 71 -12.93 16.22 3.72
C PHE A 71 -14.38 16.58 4.06
N ALA A 72 -14.66 16.74 5.35
CA ALA A 72 -15.96 17.19 5.84
C ALA A 72 -16.26 18.63 5.37
N THR A 73 -17.41 18.85 4.75
CA THR A 73 -17.95 20.18 4.40
C THR A 73 -18.87 20.74 5.49
N GLN A 74 -19.43 19.85 6.31
CA GLN A 74 -20.36 20.13 7.40
C GLN A 74 -20.00 19.27 8.62
N GLU A 75 -20.68 19.46 9.73
CA GLU A 75 -20.48 18.65 10.95
C GLU A 75 -21.15 17.27 10.78
N ILE A 76 -20.38 16.21 11.03
CA ILE A 76 -20.79 14.80 10.91
C ILE A 76 -20.82 14.20 12.32
N ASP A 77 -21.91 13.53 12.69
CA ASP A 77 -22.06 12.93 14.02
C ASP A 77 -21.47 11.51 14.09
N GLU A 78 -21.14 11.06 15.30
CA GLU A 78 -20.64 9.72 15.56
C GLU A 78 -21.68 8.65 15.16
N GLY A 79 -21.24 7.63 14.42
CA GLY A 79 -22.11 6.61 13.84
C GLY A 79 -22.89 7.05 12.59
N GLU A 80 -22.74 8.29 12.12
CA GLU A 80 -23.36 8.75 10.88
C GLU A 80 -22.73 8.05 9.66
N THR A 81 -23.58 7.50 8.78
CA THR A 81 -23.14 6.87 7.53
C THR A 81 -22.44 7.88 6.62
N LEU A 82 -21.27 7.49 6.12
CA LEU A 82 -20.43 8.26 5.19
C LEU A 82 -20.61 7.76 3.76
N ALA A 83 -20.63 6.43 3.58
CA ALA A 83 -20.94 5.77 2.33
C ALA A 83 -21.64 4.43 2.60
N ASN A 84 -22.54 4.01 1.70
CA ASN A 84 -23.02 2.65 1.57
C ASN A 84 -22.95 2.26 0.08
N ILE A 85 -22.17 1.23 -0.24
CA ILE A 85 -21.93 0.79 -1.62
C ILE A 85 -22.68 -0.53 -1.84
N PRO A 86 -23.66 -0.60 -2.76
CA PRO A 86 -24.44 -1.80 -3.03
C PRO A 86 -23.58 -2.95 -3.54
N TRP A 87 -23.87 -4.17 -3.07
CA TRP A 87 -23.15 -5.39 -3.43
C TRP A 87 -23.01 -5.57 -4.95
N ASP A 88 -24.05 -5.27 -5.73
CA ASP A 88 -24.09 -5.47 -7.18
C ASP A 88 -23.08 -4.63 -7.97
N ILE A 89 -22.58 -3.51 -7.41
CA ILE A 89 -21.60 -2.64 -8.09
C ILE A 89 -20.16 -2.81 -7.58
N ILE A 90 -19.95 -3.69 -6.59
CA ILE A 90 -18.61 -4.08 -6.10
C ILE A 90 -18.01 -5.10 -7.07
N ILE A 91 -16.77 -4.85 -7.50
CA ILE A 91 -15.99 -5.80 -8.30
C ILE A 91 -15.45 -6.87 -7.34
N LYS A 92 -15.71 -8.13 -7.65
CA LYS A 92 -15.49 -9.30 -6.77
C LYS A 92 -15.28 -10.55 -7.62
N SER A 93 -14.75 -11.60 -7.01
CA SER A 93 -14.59 -12.91 -7.65
C SER A 93 -15.93 -13.48 -8.19
N PRO A 94 -15.96 -14.03 -9.41
CA PRO A 94 -17.09 -14.81 -9.91
C PRO A 94 -17.08 -16.26 -9.37
N GLU A 95 -15.95 -16.74 -8.83
CA GLU A 95 -15.77 -18.11 -8.34
C GLU A 95 -15.97 -18.25 -6.82
N ARG A 96 -16.81 -17.39 -6.21
CA ARG A 96 -17.17 -17.39 -4.79
C ARG A 96 -17.96 -18.66 -4.37
N ALA A 97 -17.30 -19.81 -4.44
CA ALA A 97 -17.92 -21.12 -4.60
C ALA A 97 -17.09 -22.24 -3.94
N ARG A 98 -17.05 -22.21 -2.60
CA ARG A 98 -16.44 -23.18 -1.66
C ARG A 98 -14.93 -22.94 -1.48
N GLY A 99 -14.58 -22.34 -0.35
CA GLY A 99 -13.20 -22.05 0.01
C GLY A 99 -12.36 -23.31 0.18
N GLU A 100 -11.14 -23.28 -0.35
CA GLU A 100 -10.15 -24.35 -0.24
C GLU A 100 -8.74 -23.76 -0.51
N VAL A 101 -7.80 -24.08 0.39
CA VAL A 101 -6.33 -23.81 0.34
C VAL A 101 -5.86 -22.37 0.64
N GLU A 102 -4.77 -22.29 1.41
CA GLU A 102 -3.99 -21.08 1.72
C GLU A 102 -3.10 -20.64 0.55
N GLY A 103 -2.89 -19.33 0.40
CA GLY A 103 -2.18 -18.73 -0.73
C GLY A 103 -2.78 -17.37 -1.10
N TRP A 104 -2.45 -16.87 -2.29
CA TRP A 104 -3.45 -16.08 -3.04
C TRP A 104 -4.68 -16.95 -3.22
N SER A 105 -5.84 -16.47 -2.77
CA SER A 105 -7.09 -17.15 -2.98
C SER A 105 -7.43 -17.16 -4.48
N LYS A 106 -8.28 -18.11 -4.90
CA LYS A 106 -8.87 -18.04 -6.25
C LYS A 106 -9.66 -16.74 -6.44
N ASP A 107 -10.17 -16.19 -5.34
CA ASP A 107 -10.97 -14.99 -5.36
C ASP A 107 -10.12 -13.76 -5.65
N ASP A 108 -8.90 -13.65 -5.11
CA ASP A 108 -7.96 -12.54 -5.37
C ASP A 108 -7.58 -12.51 -6.86
N CYS A 109 -7.22 -13.67 -7.44
CA CYS A 109 -7.01 -13.82 -8.88
C CYS A 109 -8.28 -13.49 -9.70
N GLY A 110 -9.46 -13.86 -9.21
CA GLY A 110 -10.75 -13.53 -9.80
C GLY A 110 -11.05 -12.03 -9.79
N VAL A 111 -10.71 -11.34 -8.70
CA VAL A 111 -10.85 -9.89 -8.52
C VAL A 111 -9.92 -9.15 -9.46
N ILE A 112 -8.68 -9.61 -9.67
CA ILE A 112 -7.81 -9.10 -10.75
C ILE A 112 -8.50 -9.24 -12.10
N GLN A 113 -9.00 -10.44 -12.45
CA GLN A 113 -9.60 -10.67 -13.76
C GLN A 113 -10.87 -9.84 -14.01
N GLU A 114 -11.73 -9.63 -13.02
CA GLU A 114 -12.89 -8.73 -13.16
C GLU A 114 -12.48 -7.25 -13.18
N THR A 115 -11.47 -6.86 -12.39
CA THR A 115 -10.89 -5.50 -12.44
C THR A 115 -10.31 -5.21 -13.83
N MET A 116 -9.57 -6.15 -14.41
CA MET A 116 -9.07 -6.10 -15.79
C MET A 116 -10.21 -5.94 -16.80
N LYS A 117 -11.27 -6.75 -16.71
CA LYS A 117 -12.43 -6.67 -17.63
C LYS A 117 -13.11 -5.31 -17.54
N VAL A 118 -13.34 -4.80 -16.34
CA VAL A 118 -13.97 -3.48 -16.11
C VAL A 118 -13.09 -2.33 -16.60
N MET A 119 -11.77 -2.40 -16.40
CA MET A 119 -10.82 -1.42 -16.94
C MET A 119 -10.74 -1.50 -18.47
N ALA A 120 -10.55 -2.67 -19.07
CA ALA A 120 -10.45 -2.85 -20.52
C ALA A 120 -11.71 -2.38 -21.26
N ALA A 121 -12.91 -2.70 -20.75
CA ALA A 121 -14.17 -2.20 -21.29
C ALA A 121 -14.29 -0.66 -21.19
N SER A 122 -13.73 -0.07 -20.14
CA SER A 122 -13.70 1.38 -19.91
C SER A 122 -12.64 2.11 -20.73
N ALA A 123 -11.60 1.42 -21.18
CA ALA A 123 -10.57 1.97 -22.08
C ALA A 123 -11.07 2.16 -23.51
N VAL A 124 -12.03 1.33 -23.96
CA VAL A 124 -12.60 1.38 -25.32
C VAL A 124 -13.94 2.12 -25.41
N ASN A 125 -14.66 2.30 -24.30
CA ASN A 125 -15.93 3.02 -24.28
C ASN A 125 -15.89 4.22 -23.31
N VAL A 126 -16.09 5.43 -23.85
CA VAL A 126 -16.15 6.67 -23.07
C VAL A 126 -17.39 6.73 -22.16
N GLU A 127 -18.47 6.04 -22.53
CA GLU A 127 -19.66 5.82 -21.70
C GLU A 127 -19.52 4.58 -20.78
N GLY A 128 -18.33 3.96 -20.75
CA GLY A 128 -18.02 2.79 -19.94
C GLY A 128 -18.06 3.05 -18.43
N ASN A 129 -17.91 1.96 -17.66
CA ASN A 129 -18.05 1.95 -16.20
C ASN A 129 -17.24 3.10 -15.55
N PRO A 130 -17.89 4.05 -14.84
CA PRO A 130 -17.21 5.17 -14.18
C PRO A 130 -16.11 4.73 -13.21
N TYR A 131 -16.27 3.58 -12.55
CA TYR A 131 -15.23 3.03 -11.68
C TYR A 131 -14.03 2.50 -12.48
N GLY A 132 -14.28 1.78 -13.59
CA GLY A 132 -13.20 1.36 -14.50
C GLY A 132 -12.42 2.53 -15.12
N ARG A 133 -13.11 3.64 -15.44
CA ARG A 133 -12.45 4.87 -15.89
C ARG A 133 -11.66 5.57 -14.77
N TYR A 134 -12.15 5.54 -13.53
CA TYR A 134 -11.40 6.02 -12.37
C TYR A 134 -10.14 5.16 -12.12
N LEU A 135 -10.26 3.82 -12.16
CA LEU A 135 -9.13 2.90 -11.99
C LEU A 135 -8.05 3.08 -13.07
N LEU A 136 -8.44 3.23 -14.34
CA LEU A 136 -7.49 3.55 -15.43
C LEU A 136 -6.72 4.86 -15.21
N SER A 137 -7.32 5.84 -14.52
CA SER A 137 -6.68 7.14 -14.24
C SER A 137 -5.69 7.12 -13.06
N GLN A 138 -5.61 6.01 -12.34
CA GLN A 138 -4.70 5.90 -11.19
C GLN A 138 -3.23 5.83 -11.63
N PRO A 139 -2.28 6.22 -10.75
CA PRO A 139 -0.86 6.09 -11.04
C PRO A 139 -0.49 4.63 -11.31
N HIS A 140 0.59 4.38 -12.06
CA HIS A 140 1.15 3.05 -12.27
C HIS A 140 2.48 2.91 -11.51
N ASN A 141 2.82 1.68 -11.12
CA ASN A 141 4.15 1.29 -10.63
C ASN A 141 4.62 2.08 -9.40
N TYR A 142 3.74 2.32 -8.43
CA TYR A 142 4.07 3.03 -7.18
C TYR A 142 4.53 2.08 -6.06
N THR A 143 3.94 0.88 -5.98
CA THR A 143 4.33 -0.22 -5.09
C THR A 143 5.58 -0.97 -5.58
N VAL A 144 6.42 -1.45 -4.65
CA VAL A 144 7.79 -1.93 -4.97
C VAL A 144 7.82 -3.13 -5.92
N GLY A 145 6.91 -4.10 -5.74
CA GLY A 145 6.80 -5.28 -6.62
C GLY A 145 6.50 -4.95 -8.10
N PHE A 146 6.03 -3.74 -8.40
CA PHE A 146 5.75 -3.25 -9.75
C PHE A 146 6.76 -2.21 -10.27
N TRP A 147 7.81 -1.91 -9.49
CA TRP A 147 8.92 -1.08 -9.95
C TRP A 147 9.72 -1.79 -11.05
N SER A 148 10.49 -1.01 -11.81
CA SER A 148 11.53 -1.57 -12.70
C SER A 148 12.52 -2.45 -11.94
N ASN A 149 13.07 -3.49 -12.59
CA ASN A 149 14.09 -4.37 -11.99
C ASN A 149 15.25 -3.57 -11.36
N LYS A 150 15.67 -2.46 -12.00
CA LYS A 150 16.74 -1.59 -11.48
C LYS A 150 16.33 -0.85 -10.20
N GLY A 151 15.05 -0.48 -10.07
CA GLY A 151 14.48 0.05 -8.83
C GLY A 151 14.41 -1.01 -7.73
N GLN A 152 13.95 -2.23 -8.06
CA GLN A 152 13.89 -3.36 -7.13
C GLN A 152 15.29 -3.77 -6.64
N GLU A 153 16.26 -3.97 -7.54
CA GLU A 153 17.67 -4.25 -7.21
C GLU A 153 18.26 -3.20 -6.24
N LEU A 154 17.97 -1.92 -6.46
CA LEU A 154 18.47 -0.83 -5.62
C LEU A 154 17.78 -0.80 -4.24
N PHE A 155 16.50 -1.17 -4.20
CA PHE A 155 15.75 -1.31 -2.95
C PHE A 155 16.24 -2.52 -2.13
N VAL A 156 16.53 -3.67 -2.76
CA VAL A 156 17.20 -4.80 -2.09
C VAL A 156 18.59 -4.41 -1.59
N GLU A 157 19.38 -3.63 -2.34
CA GLU A 157 20.69 -3.14 -1.83
C GLU A 157 20.53 -2.23 -0.59
N MET A 158 19.43 -1.47 -0.52
CA MET A 158 19.11 -0.64 0.64
C MET A 158 18.71 -1.48 1.86
N THR A 159 17.96 -2.58 1.69
CA THR A 159 17.44 -3.39 2.81
C THR A 159 18.37 -4.53 3.24
N ASP A 160 19.13 -5.12 2.30
CA ASP A 160 20.14 -6.18 2.52
C ASP A 160 19.53 -7.45 3.16
N ASP A 161 18.24 -7.70 2.95
CA ASP A 161 17.39 -8.73 3.58
C ASP A 161 17.36 -8.74 5.14
N PHE A 162 18.19 -7.93 5.79
CA PHE A 162 18.30 -7.75 7.24
C PHE A 162 17.44 -6.61 7.77
N LEU A 163 17.22 -5.58 6.97
CA LEU A 163 16.31 -4.51 7.30
C LEU A 163 14.96 -4.75 6.66
N PRO A 164 13.87 -4.30 7.31
CA PRO A 164 12.56 -4.27 6.70
C PRO A 164 12.56 -3.64 5.29
N PRO A 165 11.86 -4.22 4.28
CA PRO A 165 11.43 -5.62 4.22
C PRO A 165 12.58 -6.57 3.93
N ASN A 166 12.53 -7.69 4.63
CA ASN A 166 13.09 -8.93 4.13
C ASN A 166 12.30 -9.26 2.85
N SER A 167 12.94 -9.50 1.71
CA SER A 167 12.27 -9.83 0.43
C SER A 167 11.24 -8.78 -0.09
N ILE A 168 11.51 -8.22 -1.28
CA ILE A 168 10.43 -7.66 -2.10
C ILE A 168 9.52 -8.83 -2.48
N ASP A 169 8.22 -8.69 -2.23
CA ASP A 169 7.21 -9.63 -2.70
C ASP A 169 7.24 -9.72 -4.24
N ASP A 170 7.44 -10.93 -4.77
CA ASP A 170 7.48 -11.23 -6.20
C ASP A 170 6.07 -11.36 -6.82
N MET A 171 5.15 -10.56 -6.29
CA MET A 171 3.75 -10.40 -6.69
C MET A 171 3.56 -10.30 -8.21
N LEU A 172 4.51 -9.71 -8.94
CA LEU A 172 4.40 -9.56 -10.40
C LEU A 172 4.77 -10.84 -11.16
N LEU A 173 5.76 -11.63 -10.72
CA LEU A 173 6.26 -12.80 -11.47
C LEU A 173 5.83 -14.14 -10.88
N TRP A 174 5.67 -14.23 -9.56
CA TRP A 174 5.21 -15.43 -8.86
C TRP A 174 3.69 -15.40 -8.68
N GLU A 175 3.13 -14.39 -8.00
CA GLU A 175 1.68 -14.37 -7.67
C GLU A 175 0.82 -14.12 -8.91
N PHE A 176 0.88 -12.92 -9.50
CA PHE A 176 0.05 -12.55 -10.64
C PHE A 176 0.34 -13.41 -11.89
N LYS A 177 1.62 -13.65 -12.22
CA LYS A 177 2.00 -14.36 -13.46
C LYS A 177 1.94 -15.88 -13.33
N ASP A 178 2.58 -16.47 -12.31
CA ASP A 178 2.69 -17.93 -12.20
C ASP A 178 1.52 -18.57 -11.43
N ALA A 179 0.91 -17.91 -10.45
CA ALA A 179 -0.30 -18.41 -9.76
C ALA A 179 -1.60 -17.99 -10.47
N CYS A 180 -1.81 -16.69 -10.75
CA CYS A 180 -3.02 -16.23 -11.44
C CYS A 180 -3.00 -16.36 -12.98
N GLY A 181 -1.86 -16.75 -13.57
CA GLY A 181 -1.71 -16.93 -15.04
C GLY A 181 -1.67 -15.63 -15.86
N GLY A 182 -1.36 -14.50 -15.22
CA GLY A 182 -1.43 -13.16 -15.80
C GLY A 182 -0.31 -12.81 -16.79
N ASP A 183 -0.65 -12.00 -17.80
CA ASP A 183 0.34 -11.49 -18.76
C ASP A 183 0.99 -10.19 -18.26
N VAL A 184 2.25 -10.30 -17.80
CA VAL A 184 3.08 -9.15 -17.39
C VAL A 184 3.43 -8.18 -18.52
N ASN A 185 3.08 -8.49 -19.77
CA ASN A 185 3.26 -7.62 -20.93
C ASN A 185 2.02 -6.78 -21.24
N ASP A 186 0.85 -7.08 -20.67
CA ASP A 186 -0.36 -6.25 -20.80
C ASP A 186 -0.36 -5.16 -19.71
N PRO A 187 -0.24 -3.87 -20.07
CA PRO A 187 -0.19 -2.78 -19.09
C PRO A 187 -1.51 -2.59 -18.33
N ILE A 188 -2.66 -3.04 -18.86
CA ILE A 188 -3.94 -3.02 -18.14
C ILE A 188 -3.96 -4.16 -17.10
N ALA A 189 -3.43 -5.33 -17.46
CA ALA A 189 -3.35 -6.48 -16.56
C ALA A 189 -2.42 -6.19 -15.35
N VAL A 190 -1.24 -5.65 -15.62
CA VAL A 190 -0.28 -5.23 -14.58
C VAL A 190 -0.83 -4.09 -13.72
N GLN A 191 -1.53 -3.11 -14.31
CA GLN A 191 -2.17 -2.04 -13.53
C GLN A 191 -3.32 -2.59 -12.67
N ALA A 192 -4.13 -3.51 -13.18
CA ALA A 192 -5.21 -4.13 -12.41
C ALA A 192 -4.67 -4.93 -11.22
N ALA A 193 -3.65 -5.77 -11.41
CA ALA A 193 -3.01 -6.53 -10.34
C ALA A 193 -2.51 -5.62 -9.20
N MET A 194 -1.80 -4.56 -9.56
CA MET A 194 -1.31 -3.54 -8.62
C MET A 194 -2.45 -2.78 -7.92
N LEU A 195 -3.53 -2.45 -8.62
CA LEU A 195 -4.68 -1.75 -8.05
C LEU A 195 -5.55 -2.63 -7.16
N VAL A 196 -5.67 -3.93 -7.42
CA VAL A 196 -6.31 -4.87 -6.49
C VAL A 196 -5.52 -4.88 -5.18
N ARG A 197 -4.25 -5.28 -5.21
CA ARG A 197 -3.45 -5.38 -3.98
C ARG A 197 -3.42 -4.11 -3.13
N ALA A 198 -3.34 -2.95 -3.78
CA ALA A 198 -3.19 -1.68 -3.08
C ALA A 198 -4.53 -1.04 -2.64
N ARG A 199 -5.69 -1.64 -2.94
CA ARG A 199 -7.01 -0.98 -2.76
C ARG A 199 -8.19 -1.90 -2.50
N SER A 200 -8.11 -3.19 -2.80
CA SER A 200 -9.21 -4.11 -2.51
C SER A 200 -9.29 -4.34 -1.01
N ASP A 201 -10.49 -4.22 -0.44
CA ASP A 201 -10.74 -4.71 0.91
C ASP A 201 -11.06 -6.20 0.81
N TRP A 202 -10.10 -7.05 1.19
CA TRP A 202 -10.12 -8.49 0.96
C TRP A 202 -10.43 -8.79 -0.54
N GLU A 203 -11.34 -9.75 -0.81
CA GLU A 203 -11.85 -10.13 -2.13
C GLU A 203 -12.72 -9.06 -2.85
N TYR A 204 -12.64 -7.76 -2.48
CA TYR A 204 -13.52 -6.70 -2.99
C TYR A 204 -12.81 -5.43 -3.48
N MET A 205 -12.91 -5.14 -4.77
CA MET A 205 -12.62 -3.82 -5.32
C MET A 205 -13.89 -2.95 -5.25
N VAL A 206 -13.98 -2.14 -4.19
CA VAL A 206 -15.18 -1.34 -3.83
C VAL A 206 -15.18 0.03 -4.53
N PRO A 207 -16.29 0.48 -5.15
CA PRO A 207 -16.40 1.86 -5.61
C PRO A 207 -16.30 2.90 -4.48
N ILE A 208 -15.51 3.97 -4.69
CA ILE A 208 -15.34 5.13 -3.78
C ILE A 208 -14.54 4.84 -2.49
N TYR A 209 -14.29 3.57 -2.17
CA TYR A 209 -13.56 3.14 -0.99
C TYR A 209 -12.51 2.11 -1.37
N GLY A 210 -11.37 2.12 -0.68
CA GLY A 210 -10.44 1.00 -0.70
C GLY A 210 -9.76 0.85 0.65
N GLU A 211 -9.35 -0.37 0.95
CA GLU A 211 -8.52 -0.72 2.09
C GLU A 211 -7.62 -1.90 1.73
N MET A 212 -7.66 -3.01 2.47
CA MET A 212 -6.56 -3.96 2.51
C MET A 212 -6.94 -5.38 2.10
N ASP A 213 -6.14 -5.90 1.17
CA ASP A 213 -6.20 -7.27 0.68
C ASP A 213 -5.69 -8.28 1.73
N GLN A 214 -6.48 -9.30 2.02
CA GLN A 214 -6.09 -10.47 2.82
C GLN A 214 -5.42 -11.54 1.95
N CYS A 215 -4.37 -11.16 1.20
CA CYS A 215 -3.41 -12.14 0.70
C CYS A 215 -2.85 -12.94 1.88
N GLY A 216 -3.18 -14.23 1.96
CA GLY A 216 -2.83 -15.12 3.06
C GLY A 216 -1.35 -15.47 3.20
N VAL A 217 -0.47 -14.84 2.41
CA VAL A 217 0.99 -15.09 2.36
C VAL A 217 1.82 -13.80 2.41
N CYS A 218 1.20 -12.61 2.30
CA CYS A 218 1.91 -11.38 1.96
C CYS A 218 2.14 -10.44 3.16
N ALA A 219 3.37 -10.41 3.70
CA ALA A 219 3.63 -9.82 5.02
C ALA A 219 5.03 -9.20 5.24
N ILE A 220 5.54 -8.30 4.38
CA ILE A 220 6.89 -7.70 4.62
C ILE A 220 7.13 -6.20 4.26
N MET A 221 7.26 -5.36 5.30
CA MET A 221 8.06 -4.18 5.77
C MET A 221 8.56 -2.88 4.97
N SER A 222 9.35 -1.86 5.50
CA SER A 222 9.04 -0.60 6.31
C SER A 222 9.72 0.79 6.07
N SER A 223 8.88 1.85 6.03
CA SER A 223 9.20 3.31 6.21
C SER A 223 8.80 3.83 7.61
N VAL A 224 8.90 5.09 8.15
CA VAL A 224 8.83 6.54 7.72
C VAL A 224 9.82 7.52 8.41
N LEU A 225 10.13 8.67 7.76
CA LEU A 225 10.63 9.93 8.34
C LEU A 225 9.66 11.05 7.94
N THR A 226 9.44 12.05 8.80
CA THR A 226 8.65 13.22 8.40
C THR A 226 9.25 14.54 8.86
N ASN A 227 9.66 15.35 7.89
CA ASN A 227 9.15 16.70 7.71
C ASN A 227 9.28 17.06 6.21
N ILE A 228 8.41 17.96 5.71
CA ILE A 228 8.24 18.35 4.29
C ILE A 228 7.65 17.28 3.34
N PHE A 229 7.97 15.98 3.47
CA PHE A 229 7.50 14.96 2.50
C PHE A 229 6.09 14.40 2.78
N SER A 230 5.09 15.10 2.27
CA SER A 230 3.72 14.58 2.07
C SER A 230 3.26 14.64 0.59
N LEU A 231 4.19 14.89 -0.33
CA LEU A 231 3.92 15.27 -1.73
C LEU A 231 3.74 14.11 -2.73
N TYR A 232 3.87 12.84 -2.31
CA TYR A 232 3.96 11.72 -3.26
C TYR A 232 3.09 10.48 -2.96
N SER A 233 2.26 10.48 -1.90
CA SER A 233 1.18 9.49 -1.78
C SER A 233 0.08 9.85 -2.79
N ARG A 234 0.19 9.29 -4.01
CA ARG A 234 -0.67 9.66 -5.13
C ARG A 234 -1.99 8.92 -5.13
N ASP A 235 -3.00 9.51 -4.50
CA ASP A 235 -4.42 9.19 -4.70
C ASP A 235 -4.77 7.68 -4.59
N ILE A 236 -3.97 6.92 -3.80
CA ILE A 236 -4.06 5.46 -3.69
C ILE A 236 -5.42 5.02 -3.16
N ASP A 237 -6.08 5.81 -2.33
CA ASP A 237 -7.53 5.75 -2.15
C ASP A 237 -8.15 7.11 -1.83
N LEU A 238 -9.48 7.17 -1.82
CA LEU A 238 -10.20 8.42 -1.53
C LEU A 238 -10.21 8.75 -0.03
N PHE A 239 -10.37 7.73 0.83
CA PHE A 239 -10.18 7.84 2.27
C PHE A 239 -8.73 7.49 2.60
N ASN A 240 -7.92 8.46 3.04
CA ASN A 240 -6.51 8.23 3.32
C ASN A 240 -6.30 7.46 4.64
N HIS A 241 -5.19 6.73 4.73
CA HIS A 241 -4.66 6.17 5.97
C HIS A 241 -4.08 7.24 6.91
N ASP A 242 -4.41 7.19 8.22
CA ASP A 242 -3.67 7.84 9.30
C ASP A 242 -3.93 7.17 10.67
N ASN A 243 -2.96 6.39 11.16
CA ASN A 243 -3.02 5.67 12.45
C ASN A 243 -3.27 6.55 13.68
N GLY A 244 -3.09 7.87 13.59
CA GLY A 244 -3.24 8.81 14.70
C GLY A 244 -4.46 9.72 14.59
N LYS A 245 -5.15 9.71 13.44
CA LYS A 245 -6.27 10.62 13.13
C LYS A 245 -7.49 9.94 12.55
N TYR A 246 -7.44 8.62 12.31
CA TYR A 246 -8.57 7.87 11.78
C TYR A 246 -9.85 8.17 12.57
N ASN A 247 -10.91 8.46 11.82
CA ASN A 247 -12.17 9.02 12.31
C ASN A 247 -13.37 8.44 11.55
N ILE A 248 -13.12 7.48 10.66
CA ILE A 248 -14.10 6.62 10.01
C ILE A 248 -13.80 5.17 10.38
N GLN A 249 -14.78 4.29 10.22
CA GLN A 249 -14.63 2.84 10.41
C GLN A 249 -15.71 2.09 9.61
N HIS A 250 -15.56 0.78 9.51
CA HIS A 250 -16.61 -0.10 9.00
C HIS A 250 -17.76 -0.20 9.99
N LYS A 251 -18.98 -0.23 9.47
CA LYS A 251 -20.14 -0.72 10.22
C LYS A 251 -20.30 -2.24 10.08
N TYR A 252 -19.88 -2.76 8.93
CA TYR A 252 -19.74 -4.19 8.67
C TYR A 252 -18.63 -4.82 9.53
N ASN A 253 -18.70 -6.12 9.78
CA ASN A 253 -17.59 -6.91 10.30
C ASN A 253 -17.67 -8.33 9.68
N PRO A 254 -16.63 -8.78 8.95
CA PRO A 254 -16.66 -10.05 8.20
C PRO A 254 -16.75 -11.28 9.09
N TYR A 255 -16.31 -11.18 10.34
CA TYR A 255 -16.38 -12.25 11.33
C TYR A 255 -17.77 -12.37 12.00
N LYS A 256 -18.75 -11.53 11.63
CA LYS A 256 -20.05 -11.38 12.34
C LYS A 256 -21.29 -11.23 11.43
N SER A 257 -21.12 -10.97 10.14
CA SER A 257 -22.21 -10.64 9.20
C SER A 257 -21.82 -10.93 7.74
N SER A 258 -22.77 -10.88 6.79
CA SER A 258 -22.48 -10.92 5.34
C SER A 258 -22.64 -9.55 4.69
N LEU A 259 -21.73 -9.17 3.79
CA LEU A 259 -21.86 -7.96 2.96
C LEU A 259 -23.09 -8.00 2.04
N GLU A 260 -23.59 -9.20 1.71
CA GLU A 260 -24.75 -9.40 0.85
C GLU A 260 -26.04 -8.83 1.48
N ASP A 261 -26.14 -8.81 2.82
CA ASP A 261 -27.31 -8.32 3.56
C ASP A 261 -27.33 -6.79 3.75
N THR A 262 -26.15 -6.15 3.80
CA THR A 262 -26.01 -4.72 4.18
C THR A 262 -25.42 -3.84 3.10
N GLY A 263 -24.80 -4.42 2.07
CA GLY A 263 -23.81 -3.71 1.27
C GLY A 263 -22.61 -3.27 2.12
N TYR A 264 -21.73 -2.49 1.51
CA TYR A 264 -20.48 -2.04 2.12
C TYR A 264 -20.67 -0.68 2.79
N GLU A 265 -20.82 -0.64 4.13
CA GLU A 265 -21.15 0.59 4.87
C GLU A 265 -20.01 1.11 5.76
N VAL A 266 -19.62 2.36 5.51
CA VAL A 266 -18.61 3.12 6.25
C VAL A 266 -19.31 4.20 7.08
N ILE A 267 -18.95 4.32 8.35
CA ILE A 267 -19.53 5.26 9.33
C ILE A 267 -18.43 6.11 9.96
N ALA A 268 -18.78 7.27 10.50
CA ALA A 268 -17.87 8.06 11.34
C ALA A 268 -17.66 7.36 12.70
N SER A 269 -16.40 7.11 13.11
CA SER A 269 -16.05 6.48 14.39
C SER A 269 -16.02 7.47 15.57
N ARG A 270 -16.11 8.77 15.26
CA ARG A 270 -16.29 9.89 16.19
C ARG A 270 -17.02 11.02 15.49
N LYS A 271 -17.42 12.06 16.23
CA LYS A 271 -17.84 13.34 15.63
C LYS A 271 -16.69 13.96 14.80
N ILE A 272 -17.02 14.48 13.61
CA ILE A 272 -16.07 15.11 12.67
C ILE A 272 -16.53 16.54 12.33
N TYR A 273 -15.62 17.50 12.39
CA TYR A 273 -15.92 18.92 12.19
C TYR A 273 -15.64 19.39 10.74
N PRO A 274 -16.31 20.46 10.27
CA PRO A 274 -16.06 21.03 8.94
C PRO A 274 -14.57 21.36 8.72
N GLY A 275 -14.03 20.91 7.59
CA GLY A 275 -12.63 21.08 7.21
C GLY A 275 -11.69 19.95 7.65
N GLU A 276 -12.10 19.07 8.57
CA GLU A 276 -11.32 17.86 8.87
C GLU A 276 -11.24 16.92 7.65
N GLN A 277 -10.11 16.22 7.50
CA GLN A 277 -10.00 15.09 6.60
C GLN A 277 -10.61 13.85 7.24
N LEU A 278 -11.29 13.05 6.43
CA LEU A 278 -11.77 11.72 6.80
C LEU A 278 -10.63 10.73 6.54
N TYR A 279 -10.18 10.10 7.61
CA TYR A 279 -9.08 9.17 7.65
C TYR A 279 -9.57 7.80 8.11
N ASN A 280 -9.03 6.76 7.48
CA ASN A 280 -9.13 5.38 7.92
C ASN A 280 -7.75 4.90 8.47
N SER A 281 -7.62 3.65 8.91
CA SER A 281 -6.34 3.04 9.27
C SER A 281 -6.29 1.60 8.77
N TYR A 282 -5.56 1.36 7.68
CA TYR A 282 -5.61 0.10 6.96
C TYR A 282 -5.04 -1.09 7.78
N ASN A 283 -4.31 -0.83 8.86
CA ASN A 283 -3.74 -1.83 9.76
C ASN A 283 -4.18 -1.69 11.24
N ARG A 284 -5.06 -0.73 11.55
CA ARG A 284 -5.69 -0.57 12.88
C ARG A 284 -7.20 -0.28 12.82
N CYS A 285 -7.88 -0.65 11.73
CA CYS A 285 -9.32 -0.57 11.60
C CYS A 285 -10.05 -1.62 12.46
N ASN A 286 -11.37 -1.47 12.61
CA ASN A 286 -12.23 -2.34 13.41
C ASN A 286 -12.55 -3.71 12.77
N ILE A 287 -12.01 -3.99 11.58
CA ILE A 287 -12.00 -5.33 10.95
C ILE A 287 -10.58 -5.83 10.66
N CYS A 288 -9.56 -5.00 10.91
CA CYS A 288 -8.15 -5.27 10.65
C CYS A 288 -7.51 -6.16 11.73
N GLU A 289 -8.31 -7.02 12.39
CA GLU A 289 -7.91 -7.79 13.58
C GLU A 289 -6.71 -8.71 13.29
N ALA A 290 -6.61 -9.25 12.08
CA ALA A 290 -5.48 -10.06 11.61
C ALA A 290 -4.15 -9.28 11.56
N TYR A 291 -4.18 -7.97 11.29
CA TYR A 291 -3.01 -7.18 10.88
C TYR A 291 -2.27 -6.49 12.03
N TYR A 292 -2.91 -6.25 13.17
CA TYR A 292 -2.37 -5.41 14.24
C TYR A 292 -0.93 -5.74 14.66
N ASP A 293 -0.54 -7.02 14.62
CA ASP A 293 0.68 -7.49 15.27
C ASP A 293 1.89 -7.66 14.38
N TRP A 294 1.69 -7.86 13.07
CA TRP A 294 2.74 -8.03 12.08
C TRP A 294 2.68 -6.99 10.96
N PHE A 295 1.54 -6.31 10.75
CA PHE A 295 1.40 -5.24 9.78
C PHE A 295 1.73 -3.86 10.39
N GLY A 296 2.26 -2.95 9.59
CA GLY A 296 2.46 -1.55 9.99
C GLY A 296 2.89 -0.63 8.85
N THR A 297 3.43 0.55 9.18
CA THR A 297 4.44 1.28 8.36
C THR A 297 5.43 0.39 7.61
N PRO A 298 5.77 -0.79 8.19
CA PRO A 298 6.19 -1.93 7.43
C PRO A 298 5.44 -2.18 6.11
N GLU A 299 4.52 -3.11 6.10
CA GLU A 299 3.87 -3.68 4.92
C GLU A 299 3.10 -2.59 4.14
N VAL A 300 2.69 -1.50 4.81
CA VAL A 300 2.07 -0.32 4.18
C VAL A 300 2.88 0.19 3.01
N TYR A 301 4.22 0.23 3.12
CA TYR A 301 5.02 0.74 2.03
C TYR A 301 5.10 -0.23 0.84
N LEU A 302 5.28 -1.52 1.11
CA LEU A 302 5.30 -2.53 0.05
C LEU A 302 3.94 -2.60 -0.67
N HIS A 303 2.83 -2.65 0.08
CA HIS A 303 1.47 -2.89 -0.42
C HIS A 303 0.82 -1.64 -1.02
N PHE A 304 1.11 -0.44 -0.51
CA PHE A 304 0.46 0.80 -0.96
C PHE A 304 1.41 1.84 -1.56
N GLY A 305 2.73 1.62 -1.51
CA GLY A 305 3.74 2.53 -2.07
C GLY A 305 3.82 3.90 -1.37
N PHE A 306 3.34 4.01 -0.13
CA PHE A 306 3.42 5.23 0.67
C PHE A 306 3.95 4.98 2.09
N VAL A 307 4.11 6.08 2.81
CA VAL A 307 4.91 6.23 4.01
C VAL A 307 4.00 6.84 5.09
N GLU A 308 3.55 6.06 6.10
CA GLU A 308 2.56 6.49 7.12
C GLU A 308 2.92 7.80 7.86
N SER A 309 1.94 8.63 8.15
CA SER A 309 2.07 9.65 9.21
C SER A 309 2.29 9.01 10.58
N TYR A 310 2.94 9.73 11.52
CA TYR A 310 3.03 9.28 12.92
C TYR A 310 1.61 9.13 13.52
N PRO A 311 1.32 8.05 14.29
CA PRO A 311 2.25 7.04 14.81
C PRO A 311 2.54 5.91 13.83
N GLN A 312 3.80 5.47 13.84
CA GLN A 312 4.35 4.50 12.89
C GLN A 312 4.74 3.23 13.62
N ARG A 313 4.14 2.09 13.26
CA ARG A 313 4.55 0.77 13.74
C ARG A 313 5.86 0.36 13.08
N TRP A 314 6.75 -0.34 13.77
CA TRP A 314 7.99 -0.87 13.20
C TRP A 314 8.24 -2.28 13.70
N LEU A 315 8.61 -3.15 12.76
CA LEU A 315 9.07 -4.51 13.01
C LEU A 315 10.48 -4.69 12.44
N PHE A 316 11.30 -5.47 13.14
CA PHE A 316 12.67 -5.83 12.76
C PHE A 316 12.96 -7.26 13.24
N ASP A 317 12.52 -8.27 12.48
CA ASP A 317 12.40 -9.65 12.97
C ASP A 317 13.71 -10.24 13.48
N LEU A 318 14.79 -10.09 12.71
CA LEU A 318 16.12 -10.61 13.02
C LEU A 318 16.75 -9.94 14.24
N ALA A 319 16.27 -8.74 14.61
CA ALA A 319 16.65 -8.04 15.84
C ALA A 319 15.65 -8.28 17.00
N ARG A 320 14.48 -8.90 16.71
CA ARG A 320 13.32 -9.04 17.60
C ARG A 320 12.89 -7.73 18.26
N VAL A 321 12.74 -6.67 17.45
CA VAL A 321 12.27 -5.35 17.92
C VAL A 321 10.94 -5.00 17.24
N LYS A 322 9.91 -4.77 18.05
CA LYS A 322 8.59 -4.25 17.65
C LYS A 322 8.32 -2.96 18.44
N ALA A 323 8.14 -1.83 17.76
CA ALA A 323 7.98 -0.52 18.40
C ALA A 323 7.11 0.45 17.58
N ASP A 324 6.28 1.25 18.25
CA ASP A 324 5.61 2.41 17.64
C ASP A 324 6.47 3.68 17.84
N LEU A 325 6.76 4.42 16.78
CA LEU A 325 7.22 5.81 16.87
C LEU A 325 6.02 6.75 16.99
N ILE A 326 6.04 7.68 17.93
CA ILE A 326 4.90 8.55 18.24
C ILE A 326 5.39 9.99 18.41
N VAL A 327 4.77 10.96 17.72
CA VAL A 327 5.03 12.39 17.96
C VAL A 327 4.25 12.85 19.19
N GLY A 328 4.96 13.36 20.20
CA GLY A 328 4.37 13.98 21.38
C GLY A 328 3.86 15.40 21.12
N ASN A 329 3.10 15.93 22.08
CA ASN A 329 2.50 17.28 22.02
C ASN A 329 3.54 18.42 21.91
N ASP A 330 4.82 18.14 22.14
CA ASP A 330 5.94 19.07 21.97
C ASP A 330 6.66 18.95 20.62
N GLY A 331 6.13 18.14 19.70
CA GLY A 331 6.66 17.90 18.36
C GLY A 331 7.84 16.92 18.31
N ARG A 332 8.26 16.32 19.43
CA ARG A 332 9.36 15.34 19.46
C ARG A 332 8.82 13.93 19.22
N VAL A 333 9.59 13.12 18.48
CA VAL A 333 9.33 11.69 18.33
C VAL A 333 9.82 10.95 19.59
N GLY A 334 8.94 10.17 20.20
CA GLY A 334 9.25 9.16 21.20
C GLY A 334 9.10 7.74 20.64
N VAL A 335 9.65 6.76 21.36
CA VAL A 335 9.56 5.33 21.01
C VAL A 335 8.74 4.60 22.07
N LYS A 336 7.61 4.01 21.68
CA LYS A 336 6.84 3.05 22.48
C LYS A 336 7.24 1.65 22.02
N PHE A 337 8.17 1.01 22.70
CA PHE A 337 8.43 -0.42 22.47
C PHE A 337 7.17 -1.22 22.83
N LEU A 338 6.75 -2.11 21.92
CA LEU A 338 5.65 -3.06 22.15
C LEU A 338 6.20 -4.38 22.70
N VAL A 339 7.48 -4.65 22.41
CA VAL A 339 8.24 -5.81 22.88
C VAL A 339 9.54 -5.31 23.52
N PRO A 340 9.93 -5.77 24.72
CA PRO A 340 11.12 -5.26 25.41
C PRO A 340 12.41 -5.43 24.58
N PRO A 341 13.16 -4.35 24.30
CA PRO A 341 14.35 -4.42 23.47
C PRO A 341 15.50 -5.15 24.18
N SER A 342 16.28 -5.92 23.41
CA SER A 342 17.46 -6.65 23.90
C SER A 342 18.77 -5.94 23.54
N GLN A 343 19.85 -6.25 24.26
CA GLN A 343 21.18 -5.71 23.91
C GLN A 343 21.60 -6.21 22.52
N LYS A 344 21.41 -7.50 22.22
CA LYS A 344 21.71 -8.10 20.91
C LYS A 344 20.95 -7.42 19.78
N GLY A 345 19.64 -7.23 19.94
CA GLY A 345 18.78 -6.59 18.93
C GLY A 345 19.18 -5.16 18.65
N ILE A 346 19.38 -4.34 19.68
CA ILE A 346 19.79 -2.94 19.53
C ILE A 346 21.20 -2.84 18.90
N GLU A 347 22.13 -3.74 19.20
CA GLU A 347 23.42 -3.79 18.50
C GLU A 347 23.32 -4.18 17.02
N MET A 348 22.41 -5.08 16.65
CA MET A 348 22.12 -5.41 15.25
C MET A 348 21.56 -4.20 14.50
N LEU A 349 20.58 -3.50 15.07
CA LEU A 349 20.02 -2.29 14.47
C LEU A 349 21.06 -1.15 14.35
N ARG A 350 22.01 -1.01 15.29
CA ARG A 350 23.13 -0.06 15.16
C ARG A 350 24.07 -0.39 14.00
N LYS A 351 24.38 -1.67 13.77
CA LYS A 351 25.18 -2.10 12.60
C LYS A 351 24.46 -1.79 11.29
N GLN A 352 23.17 -2.09 11.22
CA GLN A 352 22.36 -1.81 10.04
C GLN A 352 22.16 -0.32 9.78
N LEU A 353 22.05 0.52 10.83
CA LEU A 353 22.07 1.98 10.70
C LEU A 353 23.36 2.49 10.05
N ILE A 354 24.52 1.90 10.37
CA ILE A 354 25.79 2.26 9.73
C ILE A 354 25.76 1.89 8.23
N ARG A 355 25.42 0.64 7.89
CA ARG A 355 25.29 0.18 6.49
C ARG A 355 24.34 1.05 5.68
N LEU A 356 23.22 1.46 6.29
CA LEU A 356 22.24 2.34 5.66
C LEU A 356 22.78 3.77 5.49
N ASN A 357 23.57 4.31 6.42
CA ASN A 357 24.27 5.58 6.19
C ASN A 357 25.27 5.47 5.01
N ASP A 358 25.97 4.34 4.86
CA ASP A 358 26.89 4.10 3.73
C ASP A 358 26.15 4.01 2.38
N PHE A 359 25.00 3.34 2.32
CA PHE A 359 24.09 3.39 1.15
C PHE A 359 23.69 4.84 0.83
N GLY A 360 23.34 5.61 1.86
CA GLY A 360 23.01 7.03 1.75
C GLY A 360 24.15 7.86 1.15
N ALA A 361 25.39 7.62 1.60
CA ALA A 361 26.58 8.28 1.06
C ALA A 361 26.89 7.86 -0.39
N LYS A 362 26.64 6.60 -0.76
CA LYS A 362 26.85 6.04 -2.10
C LYS A 362 25.88 6.60 -3.16
N TYR A 363 24.63 6.87 -2.78
CA TYR A 363 23.57 7.22 -3.73
C TYR A 363 22.93 8.61 -3.54
N GLY A 364 22.98 9.22 -2.36
CA GLY A 364 22.21 10.43 -2.02
C GLY A 364 22.60 11.71 -2.75
N ASN A 365 23.75 11.72 -3.44
CA ASN A 365 24.19 12.84 -4.29
C ASN A 365 23.98 12.58 -5.79
N ARG A 366 23.29 11.49 -6.17
CA ARG A 366 23.06 11.09 -7.57
C ARG A 366 21.64 11.42 -8.03
N SER A 367 21.40 11.41 -9.34
CA SER A 367 20.04 11.49 -9.91
C SER A 367 19.43 10.12 -10.20
N ALA A 368 18.11 10.06 -10.38
CA ALA A 368 17.40 8.84 -10.77
C ALA A 368 17.92 8.30 -12.12
N GLU A 369 18.16 9.20 -13.07
CA GLU A 369 18.69 8.93 -14.40
C GLU A 369 20.12 8.38 -14.35
N GLU A 370 20.97 8.91 -13.45
CA GLU A 370 22.34 8.40 -13.25
C GLU A 370 22.38 6.99 -12.67
N VAL A 371 21.34 6.54 -11.96
CA VAL A 371 21.24 5.18 -11.40
C VAL A 371 20.42 4.25 -12.31
N GLY A 372 19.69 4.80 -13.28
CA GLY A 372 18.84 4.05 -14.22
C GLY A 372 17.47 3.67 -13.67
N VAL A 373 16.98 4.41 -12.66
CA VAL A 373 15.71 4.16 -11.94
C VAL A 373 14.69 5.23 -12.34
N ARG A 374 13.38 4.92 -12.32
CA ARG A 374 12.37 5.93 -12.67
C ARG A 374 12.24 6.98 -11.56
N GLY A 375 11.90 8.23 -11.91
CA GLY A 375 11.80 9.32 -10.95
C GLY A 375 10.82 9.07 -9.79
N LEU A 376 9.71 8.35 -10.02
CA LEU A 376 8.76 7.96 -8.97
C LEU A 376 9.37 6.91 -8.01
N GLU A 377 9.91 5.83 -8.57
CA GLU A 377 10.62 4.75 -7.86
C GLU A 377 11.73 5.34 -6.98
N TRP A 378 12.53 6.26 -7.54
CA TRP A 378 13.58 6.99 -6.83
C TRP A 378 13.03 7.90 -5.72
N SER A 379 11.98 8.68 -5.96
CA SER A 379 11.41 9.57 -4.93
C SER A 379 10.81 8.78 -3.75
N SER A 380 10.15 7.65 -4.04
CA SER A 380 9.57 6.75 -3.05
C SER A 380 10.67 6.04 -2.25
N LEU A 381 11.70 5.52 -2.93
CA LEU A 381 12.92 4.97 -2.32
C LEU A 381 13.57 5.95 -1.32
N TRP A 382 13.68 7.25 -1.64
CA TRP A 382 14.28 8.21 -0.72
C TRP A 382 13.35 8.63 0.42
N GLN A 383 12.03 8.65 0.19
CA GLN A 383 11.02 8.82 1.24
C GLN A 383 11.11 7.67 2.28
N TYR A 384 11.38 6.46 1.79
CA TYR A 384 11.62 5.23 2.55
C TYR A 384 13.03 5.11 3.17
N TYR A 385 14.05 5.65 2.51
CA TYR A 385 15.43 5.57 2.98
C TYR A 385 15.62 6.36 4.28
N GLY A 386 15.29 7.66 4.24
CA GLY A 386 15.50 8.55 5.39
C GLY A 386 14.67 8.09 6.59
N ALA A 387 13.58 7.40 6.27
CA ALA A 387 12.61 6.79 7.16
C ALA A 387 13.16 5.63 7.98
N LEU A 388 13.55 4.56 7.29
CA LEU A 388 14.25 3.42 7.87
C LEU A 388 15.42 3.88 8.76
N ARG A 389 16.16 4.86 8.28
CA ARG A 389 17.27 5.50 9.00
C ARG A 389 16.86 6.18 10.31
N ALA A 390 15.74 6.91 10.37
CA ALA A 390 15.34 7.60 11.61
C ALA A 390 14.72 6.67 12.65
N ALA A 391 13.99 5.63 12.25
CA ALA A 391 13.52 4.65 13.23
C ALA A 391 14.68 3.88 13.85
N LEU A 392 15.62 3.40 13.04
CA LEU A 392 16.88 2.85 13.53
C LEU A 392 17.60 3.84 14.46
N THR A 393 17.60 5.14 14.17
CA THR A 393 18.17 6.17 15.05
C THR A 393 17.40 6.26 16.38
N TYR A 394 16.10 6.59 16.36
CA TYR A 394 15.31 6.77 17.59
C TYR A 394 15.26 5.51 18.46
N ILE A 395 15.14 4.33 17.86
CA ILE A 395 15.12 3.03 18.56
C ILE A 395 16.48 2.76 19.22
N THR A 396 17.60 2.99 18.51
CA THR A 396 18.94 2.67 19.04
C THR A 396 19.56 3.77 19.92
N GLU A 397 19.02 4.98 19.90
CA GLU A 397 19.32 6.07 20.85
C GLU A 397 18.37 6.10 22.06
N SER A 398 17.33 5.26 22.08
CA SER A 398 16.39 5.18 23.20
C SER A 398 17.08 4.76 24.51
N LYS A 399 16.49 5.19 25.63
CA LYS A 399 17.00 4.98 26.99
C LYS A 399 16.22 3.92 27.77
N GLU A 400 15.40 3.14 27.07
CA GLU A 400 14.63 2.05 27.67
C GLU A 400 15.55 0.95 28.23
N MET A 401 15.03 0.23 29.23
CA MET A 401 15.77 -0.83 29.89
C MET A 401 15.91 -2.05 28.97
N LEU A 402 17.16 -2.36 28.60
CA LEU A 402 17.44 -3.48 27.71
C LEU A 402 17.38 -4.81 28.48
N VAL A 403 16.59 -5.77 27.97
CA VAL A 403 16.40 -7.10 28.55
C VAL A 403 16.39 -8.17 27.46
N ASP A 404 17.10 -9.27 27.69
CA ASP A 404 17.25 -10.34 26.69
C ASP A 404 16.11 -11.38 26.73
N ASP A 405 15.01 -11.10 27.45
CA ASP A 405 13.86 -12.01 27.57
C ASP A 405 13.14 -12.27 26.24
N VAL A 406 13.23 -11.36 25.27
CA VAL A 406 12.67 -11.53 23.92
C VAL A 406 13.30 -12.71 23.14
N TRP A 407 14.52 -13.11 23.48
CA TRP A 407 15.16 -14.31 22.91
C TRP A 407 14.66 -15.62 23.55
N LYS A 408 13.90 -15.54 24.65
CA LYS A 408 13.21 -16.67 25.31
C LYS A 408 11.76 -16.81 24.85
N MET A 409 11.23 -15.82 24.14
CA MET A 409 9.88 -15.85 23.56
C MET A 409 9.78 -16.72 22.32
N ASP A 410 10.91 -17.24 21.80
CA ASP A 410 10.94 -18.14 20.63
C ASP A 410 10.08 -17.57 19.47
N ASP A 411 9.21 -18.35 18.85
CA ASP A 411 8.28 -17.88 17.83
C ASP A 411 6.96 -17.33 18.43
N ASN A 412 7.08 -16.52 19.50
CA ASN A 412 6.02 -15.75 20.15
C ASN A 412 6.53 -14.32 20.52
N TRP A 413 7.57 -13.80 19.86
CA TRP A 413 8.13 -12.49 20.20
C TRP A 413 7.32 -11.30 19.66
N TRP A 414 6.47 -11.49 18.65
CA TRP A 414 5.66 -10.46 17.98
C TRP A 414 4.25 -10.27 18.57
N VAL A 415 3.97 -10.87 19.72
CA VAL A 415 2.62 -11.10 20.26
C VAL A 415 1.77 -9.84 20.47
N GLN A 416 0.45 -10.08 20.50
CA GLN A 416 -0.66 -9.15 20.69
C GLN A 416 -0.48 -8.15 21.84
N GLU A 417 -0.85 -6.89 21.60
CA GLU A 417 -0.70 -5.80 22.57
C GLU A 417 -1.38 -6.12 23.92
N GLY A 418 -0.57 -6.51 24.91
CA GLY A 418 -1.01 -6.82 26.27
C GLY A 418 -1.10 -8.31 26.62
N THR A 419 -0.80 -9.23 25.70
CA THR A 419 -0.69 -10.66 25.99
C THR A 419 0.78 -11.14 25.92
N THR A 420 1.04 -12.39 26.31
CA THR A 420 2.41 -12.97 26.34
C THR A 420 2.49 -14.34 25.68
N ARG A 421 1.52 -14.67 24.82
CA ARG A 421 1.43 -15.85 23.96
C ARG A 421 0.62 -15.48 22.73
N ALA A 422 0.95 -16.06 21.58
CA ALA A 422 0.11 -16.01 20.40
C ALA A 422 -1.21 -16.77 20.63
N GLY A 423 -2.16 -16.63 19.70
CA GLY A 423 -3.24 -17.59 19.52
C GLY A 423 -2.71 -18.95 19.05
N GLU A 424 -3.62 -19.87 18.74
CA GLU A 424 -3.26 -21.14 18.07
C GLU A 424 -3.11 -20.96 16.54
N ASP A 425 -3.32 -19.74 16.03
CA ASP A 425 -3.24 -19.37 14.62
C ASP A 425 -1.77 -19.21 14.14
N GLU A 426 -1.42 -19.85 13.03
CA GLU A 426 -0.02 -19.99 12.57
C GLU A 426 0.53 -18.70 11.91
N HIS A 427 1.27 -17.91 12.68
CA HIS A 427 2.07 -16.81 12.12
C HIS A 427 3.50 -17.27 11.78
N TRP A 428 3.80 -17.32 10.48
CA TRP A 428 5.11 -17.67 9.93
C TRP A 428 6.13 -16.53 10.08
N VAL A 429 6.72 -16.35 11.27
CA VAL A 429 8.00 -15.61 11.32
C VAL A 429 9.02 -16.35 10.49
N ARG A 430 9.76 -15.61 9.66
CA ARG A 430 10.89 -16.13 8.90
C ARG A 430 11.89 -16.73 9.88
N THR A 431 11.87 -18.05 10.04
CA THR A 431 12.75 -18.77 10.97
C THR A 431 14.19 -18.56 10.53
N SER A 432 14.88 -17.62 11.19
CA SER A 432 16.31 -17.43 11.02
C SER A 432 16.99 -18.75 11.32
N THR A 433 17.60 -19.36 10.29
CA THR A 433 18.46 -20.53 10.42
C THR A 433 19.44 -20.25 11.55
N ARG A 434 19.43 -21.10 12.58
CA ARG A 434 20.00 -20.78 13.90
C ARG A 434 21.53 -20.58 13.89
N ASP A 435 22.15 -20.89 12.75
CA ASP A 435 23.57 -20.84 12.46
C ASP A 435 23.99 -19.55 11.70
N GLU A 436 23.05 -18.64 11.38
CA GLU A 436 23.30 -17.36 10.68
C GLU A 436 23.31 -16.12 11.61
N LEU A 437 23.17 -16.30 12.94
CA LEU A 437 22.99 -15.23 13.96
C LEU A 437 23.96 -15.26 15.16
#